data_AF-A0A956HBC1-F1
#
_entry.id   AF-A0A956HBC1-F1
#
_cell.length_a   1.000
_cell.length_b   1.000
_cell.length_c   1.000
_cell.angle_alpha   90.00
_cell.angle_beta   90.00
_cell.angle_gamma   90.00
#
_symmetry.space_group_name_H-M   'P 1'
#
loop_
_entity.id
_entity.type
_entity.pdbx_description
1 polymer ?
#
loop_
_entity_poly.entity_id
_entity_poly.type
_entity_poly.pdbx_seq_one_letter_code
_entity_poly.pdbx_strand_id
1 'polypeptide(L)'
;VAAIAGALWLGAALSTPPAPVEVCQGFAAQLDGSWDHVRRGRVRAAIEDTKLPYAVETWVRVEAGLDDYARRWLDAREDACRAQQGGEQSTAILDRRVRCLDRQLGQLRATVDQLTRADAELVRDAVKLVQGLPSLAACSDADALMADPIPDDAALAAEVRELETALREAEIVVR
;
A
#
# COMPACT_ATOMS: atom_id res chain seq x y z
N VAL A 1 -23.79 -69.60 -1.89
CA VAL A 1 -24.09 -68.14 -1.89
C VAL A 1 -23.02 -67.48 -1.03
N ALA A 2 -22.08 -66.76 -1.66
CA ALA A 2 -20.89 -66.22 -1.01
C ALA A 2 -21.16 -64.81 -0.44
N ALA A 3 -20.76 -64.57 0.81
CA ALA A 3 -20.87 -63.28 1.48
C ALA A 3 -19.59 -62.46 1.27
N ILE A 4 -19.72 -61.23 0.75
CA ILE A 4 -18.61 -60.29 0.57
C ILE A 4 -18.74 -59.24 1.68
N ALA A 5 -17.83 -59.27 2.64
CA ALA A 5 -17.70 -58.23 3.66
C ALA A 5 -16.93 -57.05 3.08
N GLY A 6 -17.64 -55.98 2.71
CA GLY A 6 -17.03 -54.72 2.28
C GLY A 6 -16.58 -53.90 3.49
N ALA A 7 -15.28 -53.74 3.68
CA ALA A 7 -14.72 -52.80 4.64
C ALA A 7 -14.61 -51.41 3.98
N LEU A 8 -15.44 -50.46 4.41
CA LEU A 8 -15.35 -49.05 4.02
C LEU A 8 -14.26 -48.39 4.87
N TRP A 9 -13.12 -48.08 4.26
CA TRP A 9 -12.11 -47.20 4.85
C TRP A 9 -12.58 -45.75 4.73
N LEU A 10 -13.13 -45.21 5.82
CA LEU A 10 -13.31 -43.77 5.99
C LEU A 10 -11.93 -43.15 6.25
N GLY A 11 -11.26 -42.71 5.19
CA GLY A 11 -10.05 -41.92 5.29
C GLY A 11 -10.36 -40.56 5.89
N ALA A 12 -10.07 -40.35 7.17
CA ALA A 12 -10.05 -39.03 7.77
C ALA A 12 -8.86 -38.26 7.18
N ALA A 13 -9.15 -37.31 6.28
CA ALA A 13 -8.15 -36.39 5.77
C ALA A 13 -7.69 -35.48 6.92
N LEU A 14 -6.52 -35.79 7.50
CA LEU A 14 -5.83 -34.90 8.43
C LEU A 14 -5.27 -33.72 7.63
N SER A 15 -6.02 -32.62 7.58
CA SER A 15 -5.53 -31.36 7.03
C SER A 15 -4.35 -30.88 7.88
N THR A 16 -3.14 -30.94 7.32
CA THR A 16 -1.94 -30.38 7.95
C THR A 16 -2.07 -28.86 7.95
N PRO A 17 -1.89 -28.16 9.08
CA PRO A 17 -1.89 -26.70 9.06
C PRO A 17 -0.72 -26.21 8.17
N PRO A 18 -0.94 -25.17 7.35
CA PRO A 18 0.10 -24.62 6.49
C PRO A 18 1.28 -24.11 7.32
N ALA A 19 2.48 -24.16 6.74
CA ALA A 19 3.67 -23.67 7.42
C ALA A 19 3.59 -22.14 7.61
N PRO A 20 4.19 -21.57 8.68
CA PRO A 20 4.13 -20.12 8.95
C PRO A 20 4.57 -19.23 7.78
N VAL A 21 5.49 -19.73 6.94
CA VAL A 21 5.97 -19.05 5.72
C VAL A 21 4.95 -19.00 4.58
N GLU A 22 3.98 -19.92 4.51
CA GLU A 22 2.88 -19.86 3.53
C GLU A 22 1.80 -18.85 3.95
N VAL A 23 1.62 -18.63 5.26
CA VAL A 23 0.61 -17.70 5.80
C VAL A 23 0.99 -16.24 5.56
N CYS A 24 2.29 -15.93 5.47
CA CYS A 24 2.81 -14.58 5.28
C CYS A 24 3.14 -14.25 3.82
N GLN A 25 2.35 -14.75 2.88
CA GLN A 25 2.46 -14.47 1.45
C GLN A 25 1.13 -13.91 0.89
N GLY A 26 1.14 -13.49 -0.38
CA GLY A 26 -0.09 -13.12 -1.09
C GLY A 26 -0.55 -11.68 -0.86
N PHE A 27 0.28 -10.81 -0.30
CA PHE A 27 -0.03 -9.40 -0.10
C PHE A 27 -0.11 -8.58 -1.40
N ALA A 28 0.28 -9.16 -2.54
CA ALA A 28 0.23 -8.50 -3.85
C ALA A 28 -1.16 -7.94 -4.20
N ALA A 29 -2.24 -8.64 -3.83
CA ALA A 29 -3.60 -8.18 -4.05
C ALA A 29 -3.95 -6.88 -3.28
N GLN A 30 -3.19 -6.52 -2.24
CA GLN A 30 -3.40 -5.25 -1.53
C GLN A 30 -2.91 -4.05 -2.35
N LEU A 31 -2.08 -4.27 -3.39
CA LEU A 31 -1.69 -3.20 -4.33
C LEU A 31 -2.79 -2.90 -5.36
N ASP A 32 -3.84 -3.72 -5.44
CA ASP A 32 -4.97 -3.49 -6.34
C ASP A 32 -5.64 -2.16 -6.03
N GLY A 33 -5.87 -1.36 -7.08
CA GLY A 33 -6.37 0.00 -6.94
C GLY A 33 -5.36 0.99 -6.35
N SER A 34 -4.08 0.61 -6.17
CA SER A 34 -2.98 1.50 -5.80
C SER A 34 -1.91 1.57 -6.88
N TRP A 35 -1.26 0.44 -7.17
CA TRP A 35 -0.28 0.29 -8.26
C TRP A 35 -0.44 -1.06 -8.97
N ASP A 36 -1.57 -1.20 -9.66
CA ASP A 36 -1.90 -2.36 -10.49
C ASP A 36 -1.61 -2.12 -11.99
N HIS A 37 -1.80 -3.15 -12.81
CA HIS A 37 -1.58 -3.07 -14.27
C HIS A 37 -2.43 -2.01 -14.97
N VAL A 38 -3.66 -1.76 -14.50
CA VAL A 38 -4.57 -0.76 -15.08
C VAL A 38 -4.05 0.64 -14.80
N ARG A 39 -3.71 0.92 -13.54
CA ARG A 39 -3.16 2.20 -13.10
C ARG A 39 -1.80 2.48 -13.73
N ARG A 40 -0.94 1.47 -13.84
CA ARG A 40 0.35 1.55 -14.55
C ARG A 40 0.17 2.00 -16.00
N GLY A 41 -0.76 1.37 -16.73
CA GLY A 41 -1.10 1.79 -18.10
C GLY A 41 -1.66 3.22 -18.18
N ARG A 42 -2.50 3.63 -17.23
CA ARG A 42 -3.06 4.99 -17.19
C ARG A 42 -2.02 6.06 -16.93
N VAL A 43 -1.10 5.83 -15.98
CA VAL A 43 0.00 6.78 -15.72
C VAL A 43 0.89 6.90 -16.95
N ARG A 44 1.26 5.77 -17.58
CA ARG A 44 2.03 5.78 -18.81
C ARG A 44 1.38 6.65 -19.88
N ALA A 45 0.10 6.38 -20.15
CA ALA A 45 -0.66 7.12 -21.15
C ALA A 45 -0.69 8.62 -20.84
N ALA A 46 -1.00 9.00 -19.58
CA ALA A 46 -1.05 10.41 -19.18
C ALA A 46 0.29 11.13 -19.40
N ILE A 47 1.41 10.51 -19.00
CA ILE A 47 2.75 11.10 -19.19
C ILE A 47 3.08 11.21 -20.69
N GLU A 48 2.90 10.13 -21.46
CA GLU A 48 3.22 10.12 -22.91
C GLU A 48 2.27 11.01 -23.75
N ASP A 49 1.04 11.26 -23.30
CA ASP A 49 0.09 12.14 -23.98
C ASP A 49 0.39 13.62 -23.84
N THR A 50 1.26 14.02 -22.90
CA THR A 50 1.79 15.39 -22.88
C THR A 50 2.65 15.74 -24.10
N LYS A 51 3.11 14.72 -24.86
CA LYS A 51 3.99 14.84 -26.03
C LYS A 51 5.29 15.61 -25.77
N LEU A 52 5.71 15.73 -24.51
CA LEU A 52 6.99 16.32 -24.16
C LEU A 52 8.14 15.45 -24.70
N PRO A 53 9.26 16.04 -25.16
CA PRO A 53 10.40 15.28 -25.71
C PRO A 53 10.98 14.24 -24.74
N TYR A 54 10.86 14.49 -23.45
CA TYR A 54 11.38 13.64 -22.36
C TYR A 54 10.29 12.76 -21.71
N ALA A 55 9.04 12.78 -22.19
CA ALA A 55 7.93 12.06 -21.55
C ALA A 55 8.19 10.55 -21.38
N VAL A 56 8.72 9.90 -22.43
CA VAL A 56 9.03 8.45 -22.40
C VAL A 56 10.12 8.15 -21.38
N GLU A 57 11.16 8.98 -21.30
CA GLU A 57 12.23 8.82 -20.32
C GLU A 57 11.71 9.05 -18.89
N THR A 58 10.87 10.08 -18.70
CA THR A 58 10.20 10.32 -17.42
C THR A 58 9.35 9.12 -17.01
N TRP A 59 8.57 8.53 -17.93
CA TRP A 59 7.77 7.35 -17.66
C TRP A 59 8.62 6.19 -17.14
N VAL A 60 9.72 5.85 -17.81
CA VAL A 60 10.60 4.74 -17.40
C VAL A 60 11.11 4.92 -15.97
N ARG A 61 11.47 6.16 -15.58
CA ARG A 61 11.95 6.47 -14.23
C ARG A 61 10.82 6.42 -13.18
N VAL A 62 9.64 6.95 -13.53
CA VAL A 62 8.45 6.92 -12.68
C VAL A 62 8.01 5.49 -12.43
N GLU A 63 7.93 4.68 -13.48
CA GLU A 63 7.56 3.27 -13.43
C GLU A 63 8.51 2.48 -12.54
N ALA A 64 9.83 2.63 -12.74
CA ALA A 64 10.83 1.95 -11.91
C ALA A 64 10.75 2.36 -10.44
N GLY A 65 10.50 3.64 -10.15
CA GLY A 65 10.37 4.14 -8.78
C GLY A 65 9.12 3.62 -8.06
N LEU A 66 7.97 3.58 -8.76
CA LEU A 66 6.72 3.06 -8.21
C LEU A 66 6.78 1.53 -8.03
N ASP A 67 7.38 0.81 -8.97
CA ASP A 67 7.64 -0.63 -8.84
C ASP A 67 8.55 -0.95 -7.66
N ASP A 68 9.62 -0.17 -7.46
CA ASP A 68 10.51 -0.33 -6.32
C ASP A 68 9.80 -0.06 -4.99
N TYR A 69 9.00 1.01 -4.92
CA TYR A 69 8.22 1.32 -3.73
C TYR A 69 7.23 0.20 -3.41
N ALA A 70 6.49 -0.28 -4.40
CA ALA A 70 5.52 -1.36 -4.25
C ALA A 70 6.17 -2.66 -3.76
N ARG A 71 7.34 -3.03 -4.30
CA ARG A 71 8.11 -4.19 -3.82
C ARG A 71 8.54 -4.03 -2.36
N ARG A 72 9.15 -2.89 -2.01
CA ARG A 72 9.57 -2.63 -0.61
C ARG A 72 8.39 -2.63 0.36
N TRP A 73 7.22 -2.18 -0.08
CA TRP A 73 6.01 -2.24 0.73
C TRP A 73 5.56 -3.68 0.96
N LEU A 74 5.57 -4.53 -0.07
CA LEU A 74 5.27 -5.97 0.08
C LEU A 74 6.23 -6.64 1.05
N ASP A 75 7.54 -6.41 0.90
CA ASP A 75 8.57 -6.94 1.80
C ASP A 75 8.28 -6.53 3.25
N ALA A 76 7.95 -5.26 3.48
CA ALA A 76 7.62 -4.75 4.81
C ALA A 76 6.34 -5.36 5.40
N ARG A 77 5.34 -5.71 4.58
CA ARG A 77 4.13 -6.43 5.01
C ARG A 77 4.41 -7.87 5.37
N GLU A 78 5.21 -8.57 4.57
CA GLU A 78 5.63 -9.93 4.87
C GLU A 78 6.42 -9.98 6.18
N ASP A 79 7.34 -9.04 6.38
CA ASP A 79 8.12 -8.92 7.62
C ASP A 79 7.23 -8.67 8.85
N ALA A 80 6.23 -7.79 8.73
CA ALA A 80 5.27 -7.54 9.80
C ALA A 80 4.46 -8.81 10.14
N CYS A 81 4.03 -9.56 9.12
CA CYS A 81 3.34 -10.83 9.32
C CYS A 81 4.24 -11.87 10.01
N ARG A 82 5.49 -12.02 9.55
CA ARG A 82 6.45 -12.97 10.15
C ARG A 82 6.71 -12.65 11.62
N ALA A 83 6.91 -11.37 11.95
CA ALA A 83 7.09 -10.92 13.33
C ALA A 83 5.86 -11.22 14.20
N GLN A 84 4.65 -11.11 13.65
CA GLN A 84 3.41 -11.48 14.33
C GLN A 84 3.31 -12.99 14.59
N GLN A 85 3.67 -13.83 13.60
CA GLN A 85 3.65 -15.28 13.75
C GLN A 85 4.70 -15.78 14.76
N GLY A 86 5.87 -15.13 14.81
CA GLY A 86 6.95 -15.46 15.74
C GLY A 86 6.68 -15.05 17.19
N GLY A 87 5.69 -14.18 17.44
CA GLY A 87 5.43 -13.62 18.77
C GLY A 87 6.56 -12.71 19.28
N GLU A 88 7.39 -12.20 18.38
CA GLU A 88 8.60 -11.41 18.71
C GLU A 88 8.26 -10.00 19.21
N GLN A 89 7.09 -9.48 18.84
CA GLN A 89 6.64 -8.13 19.20
C GLN A 89 5.29 -8.17 19.90
N SER A 90 5.03 -7.15 20.74
CA SER A 90 3.71 -7.00 21.36
C SER A 90 2.65 -6.75 20.29
N THR A 91 1.43 -7.25 20.54
CA THR A 91 0.28 -7.07 19.63
C THR A 91 0.03 -5.59 19.32
N ALA A 92 0.24 -4.71 20.30
CA ALA A 92 0.09 -3.27 20.12
C ALA A 92 1.11 -2.67 19.12
N ILE A 93 2.37 -3.11 19.14
CA ILE A 93 3.39 -2.60 18.20
C ILE A 93 3.12 -3.12 16.77
N LEU A 94 2.74 -4.39 16.64
CA LEU A 94 2.40 -4.98 15.34
C LEU A 94 1.20 -4.27 14.68
N ASP A 95 0.18 -3.97 15.47
CA ASP A 95 -1.01 -3.23 15.05
C ASP A 95 -0.67 -1.79 14.59
N ARG A 96 0.26 -1.12 15.29
CA ARG A 96 0.80 0.18 14.83
C ARG A 96 1.57 0.06 13.51
N ARG A 97 2.40 -0.98 13.36
CA ARG A 97 3.17 -1.24 12.15
C ARG A 97 2.28 -1.48 10.93
N VAL A 98 1.25 -2.31 11.07
CA VAL A 98 0.25 -2.59 10.03
C VAL A 98 -0.45 -1.30 9.61
N ARG A 99 -0.96 -0.49 10.56
CA ARG A 99 -1.58 0.80 10.25
C ARG A 99 -0.64 1.78 9.56
N CYS A 100 0.62 1.85 9.99
CA CYS A 100 1.62 2.68 9.31
C CYS A 100 1.74 2.27 7.84
N LEU A 101 1.88 0.98 7.56
CA LEU A 101 1.99 0.47 6.18
C LEU A 101 0.72 0.75 5.37
N ASP A 102 -0.46 0.66 5.97
CA ASP A 102 -1.73 0.98 5.29
C ASP A 102 -1.80 2.48 4.92
N ARG A 103 -1.32 3.38 5.80
CA ARG A 103 -1.18 4.82 5.47
C ARG A 103 -0.22 5.04 4.31
N GLN A 104 0.92 4.33 4.29
CA GLN A 104 1.90 4.45 3.22
C GLN A 104 1.36 3.94 1.87
N LEU A 105 0.57 2.87 1.89
CA LEU A 105 -0.14 2.41 0.71
C LEU A 105 -1.15 3.47 0.20
N GLY A 106 -1.83 4.16 1.12
CA GLY A 106 -2.68 5.30 0.79
C GLY A 106 -1.92 6.45 0.10
N GLN A 107 -0.71 6.76 0.55
CA GLN A 107 0.13 7.79 -0.08
C GLN A 107 0.62 7.38 -1.47
N LEU A 108 0.98 6.11 -1.66
CA LEU A 108 1.26 5.55 -2.99
C LEU A 108 0.05 5.71 -3.90
N ARG A 109 -1.13 5.31 -3.43
CA ARG A 109 -2.38 5.41 -4.19
C ARG A 109 -2.67 6.85 -4.62
N ALA A 110 -2.53 7.82 -3.70
CA ALA A 110 -2.74 9.23 -3.97
C ALA A 110 -1.75 9.79 -4.99
N THR A 111 -0.48 9.40 -4.88
CA THR A 111 0.57 9.78 -5.85
C THR A 111 0.24 9.25 -7.25
N VAL A 112 -0.14 7.98 -7.35
CA VAL A 112 -0.55 7.38 -8.62
C VAL A 112 -1.80 8.08 -9.17
N ASP A 113 -2.77 8.41 -8.33
CA ASP A 113 -3.98 9.13 -8.74
C ASP A 113 -3.70 10.53 -9.30
N GLN A 114 -2.66 11.21 -8.84
CA GLN A 114 -2.20 12.47 -9.45
C GLN A 114 -1.56 12.20 -10.81
N LEU A 115 -0.66 11.22 -10.88
CA LEU A 115 0.07 10.88 -12.10
C LEU A 115 -0.84 10.36 -13.23
N THR A 116 -1.98 9.74 -12.93
CA THR A 116 -2.97 9.37 -13.96
C THR A 116 -3.64 10.56 -14.65
N ARG A 117 -3.49 11.77 -14.09
CA ARG A 117 -4.03 13.03 -14.60
C ARG A 117 -2.90 14.02 -14.91
N ALA A 118 -1.67 13.52 -15.09
CA ALA A 118 -0.49 14.37 -15.28
C ALA A 118 -0.61 15.25 -16.52
N ASP A 119 -0.28 16.53 -16.34
CA ASP A 119 -0.08 17.49 -17.41
C ASP A 119 1.42 17.77 -17.61
N ALA A 120 1.75 18.70 -18.51
CA ALA A 120 3.13 19.03 -18.82
C ALA A 120 3.91 19.58 -17.62
N GLU A 121 3.24 20.20 -16.64
CA GLU A 121 3.89 20.69 -15.42
C GLU A 121 4.18 19.54 -14.48
N LEU A 122 3.20 18.68 -14.21
CA LEU A 122 3.39 17.52 -13.34
C LEU A 122 4.43 16.55 -13.90
N VAL A 123 4.51 16.37 -15.23
CA VAL A 123 5.54 15.51 -15.86
C VAL A 123 6.96 16.01 -15.59
N ARG A 124 7.18 17.32 -15.42
CA ARG A 124 8.51 17.84 -15.03
C ARG A 124 8.91 17.39 -13.63
N ASP A 125 7.94 17.35 -12.72
CA ASP A 125 8.16 17.01 -11.31
C ASP A 125 7.86 15.55 -10.97
N ALA A 126 7.38 14.75 -11.93
CA ALA A 126 6.85 13.40 -11.67
C ALA A 126 7.88 12.48 -10.99
N VAL A 127 9.15 12.53 -11.41
CA VAL A 127 10.22 11.74 -10.78
C VAL A 127 10.44 12.18 -9.33
N LYS A 128 10.42 13.50 -9.07
CA LYS A 128 10.57 14.06 -7.73
C LYS A 128 9.37 13.69 -6.84
N LEU A 129 8.17 13.69 -7.40
CA LEU A 129 6.95 13.27 -6.70
C LEU A 129 7.07 11.82 -6.22
N VAL A 130 7.51 10.91 -7.09
CA VAL A 130 7.74 9.50 -6.72
C VAL A 130 8.87 9.36 -5.69
N GLN A 131 9.96 10.11 -5.83
CA GLN A 131 11.05 10.12 -4.83
C GLN A 131 10.63 10.73 -3.49
N GLY A 132 9.59 11.56 -3.48
CA GLY A 132 9.01 12.16 -2.28
C GLY A 132 8.06 11.23 -1.51
N LEU A 133 7.80 10.01 -2.00
CA LEU A 133 7.01 9.03 -1.26
C LEU A 133 7.64 8.77 0.12
N PRO A 134 6.84 8.68 1.20
CA PRO A 134 7.40 8.59 2.53
C PRO A 134 8.13 7.26 2.74
N SER A 135 9.20 7.31 3.54
CA SER A 135 10.02 6.14 3.83
C SER A 135 9.24 5.07 4.61
N LEU A 136 9.37 3.82 4.16
CA LEU A 136 8.80 2.65 4.84
C LEU A 136 9.57 2.24 6.10
N ALA A 137 10.82 2.72 6.26
CA ALA A 137 11.64 2.39 7.44
C ALA A 137 11.02 2.88 8.75
N ALA A 138 10.27 3.98 8.71
CA ALA A 138 9.52 4.50 9.85
C ALA A 138 8.44 3.51 10.34
N CYS A 139 7.93 2.64 9.47
CA CYS A 139 6.93 1.64 9.85
C CYS A 139 7.53 0.42 10.56
N SER A 140 8.85 0.26 10.61
CA SER A 140 9.52 -0.82 11.33
C SER A 140 10.22 -0.37 12.62
N ASP A 141 10.31 0.94 12.85
CA ASP A 141 10.94 1.51 14.03
C ASP A 141 9.93 1.58 15.20
N ALA A 142 10.13 0.73 16.20
CA ALA A 142 9.22 0.63 17.34
C ALA A 142 9.16 1.94 18.15
N ASP A 143 10.27 2.65 18.29
CA ASP A 143 10.32 3.91 19.04
C ASP A 143 9.59 5.01 18.25
N ALA A 144 9.81 5.08 16.94
CA ALA A 144 9.07 6.00 16.07
C ALA A 144 7.56 5.71 16.07
N LEU A 145 7.15 4.44 16.04
CA LEU A 145 5.74 4.03 16.10
C LEU A 145 5.09 4.36 17.45
N MET A 146 5.84 4.33 18.54
CA MET A 146 5.35 4.69 19.88
C MET A 146 5.29 6.20 20.08
N ALA A 147 6.19 6.95 19.45
CA ALA A 147 6.26 8.41 19.52
C ALA A 147 5.26 9.10 18.58
N ASP A 148 4.83 8.44 17.50
CA ASP A 148 3.81 8.96 16.58
C ASP A 148 2.41 8.73 17.19
N PRO A 149 1.72 9.77 17.68
CA PRO A 149 0.35 9.63 18.13
C PRO A 149 -0.50 9.26 16.90
N ILE A 150 -0.98 8.01 16.85
CA ILE A 150 -2.05 7.65 15.92
C ILE A 150 -3.22 8.55 16.30
N PRO A 151 -3.63 9.50 15.43
CA PRO A 151 -4.81 10.27 15.74
C PRO A 151 -5.97 9.27 15.73
N ASP A 152 -6.79 9.29 16.78
CA ASP A 152 -8.09 8.63 16.76
C ASP A 152 -8.86 9.15 15.55
N ASP A 153 -9.55 8.27 14.82
CA ASP A 153 -10.41 8.61 13.68
C ASP A 153 -11.37 9.77 14.00
N ALA A 154 -11.83 9.91 15.25
CA ALA A 154 -12.64 11.03 15.71
C ALA A 154 -11.89 12.37 15.71
N ALA A 155 -10.61 12.36 16.11
CA ALA A 155 -9.74 13.54 16.10
C ALA A 155 -9.34 13.92 14.67
N LEU A 156 -8.95 12.94 13.85
CA LEU A 156 -8.69 13.12 12.42
C LEU A 156 -9.91 13.68 11.69
N ALA A 157 -11.10 13.14 11.94
CA ALA A 157 -12.33 13.62 11.33
C ALA A 157 -12.69 15.05 11.79
N ALA A 158 -12.33 15.44 13.02
CA ALA A 158 -12.53 16.80 13.50
C ALA A 158 -11.59 17.79 12.78
N GLU A 159 -10.32 17.43 12.65
CA GLU A 159 -9.32 18.25 11.97
C GLU A 159 -9.62 18.42 10.47
N VAL A 160 -10.06 17.36 9.78
CA VAL A 160 -10.50 17.44 8.38
C VAL A 160 -11.71 18.37 8.23
N ARG A 161 -12.72 18.28 9.12
CA ARG A 161 -13.88 19.19 9.09
C ARG A 161 -13.48 20.65 9.30
N GLU A 162 -12.48 20.89 10.14
CA GLU A 162 -11.96 22.24 10.40
C GLU A 162 -11.25 22.79 9.15
N LEU A 163 -10.35 22.01 8.54
CA LEU A 163 -9.64 22.39 7.32
C LEU A 163 -10.59 22.63 6.14
N GLU A 164 -11.61 21.78 5.97
CA GLU A 164 -12.63 21.98 4.95
C GLU A 164 -13.45 23.26 5.17
N THR A 165 -13.68 23.63 6.43
CA THR A 165 -14.40 24.86 6.77
C THR A 165 -13.53 26.08 6.44
N ALA A 166 -12.25 26.05 6.82
CA ALA A 166 -11.30 27.10 6.48
C ALA A 166 -11.13 27.27 4.96
N LEU A 167 -11.11 26.18 4.19
CA LEU A 167 -11.03 26.24 2.73
C LEU A 167 -12.27 26.89 2.12
N ARG A 168 -13.48 26.51 2.58
CA ARG A 168 -14.74 27.14 2.14
C ARG A 168 -14.77 28.63 2.45
N GLU A 169 -14.30 29.04 3.62
CA GLU A 169 -14.19 30.45 3.99
C GLU A 169 -13.21 31.22 3.10
N ALA A 170 -12.05 30.62 2.81
CA ALA A 170 -11.06 31.21 1.91
C ALA A 170 -11.59 31.37 0.47
N GLU A 171 -12.33 30.39 -0.06
CA GLU A 171 -12.94 30.47 -1.39
C GLU A 171 -13.99 31.58 -1.52
N ILE A 172 -14.71 31.90 -0.43
CA ILE A 172 -15.68 33.00 -0.41
C ILE A 172 -14.97 34.36 -0.53
N VAL A 173 -13.78 34.50 0.05
CA VAL A 173 -13.02 35.77 0.08
C VAL A 173 -12.30 36.05 -1.25
N VAL A 174 -12.03 35.02 -2.06
CA VAL A 174 -11.31 35.14 -3.33
C VAL A 174 -12.24 35.45 -4.53
N ARG A 175 -13.57 35.45 -4.33
CA ARG A 175 -14.57 35.78 -5.37
C ARG A 175 -15.06 37.22 -5.27
#